data_AF-A0A2S8R6P2-F1
#
_entry.id   AF-A0A2S8R6P2-F1
#
_cell.length_a   1.000
_cell.length_b   1.000
_cell.length_c   1.000
_cell.angle_alpha   90.00
_cell.angle_beta   90.00
_cell.angle_gamma   90.00
#
_symmetry.space_group_name_H-M   'P 1'
#
loop_
_entity.id
_entity.type
_entity.pdbx_description
1 polymer ?
#
loop_
_entity_poly.entity_id
_entity_poly.type
_entity_poly.pdbx_seq_one_letter_code
_entity_poly.pdbx_strand_id
1 'polypeptide(L)'
;MLLQILEQFRDLVIDKNTLIQLLPLELKKIKTDKPVEVCNRHVLLLLESYQKGVISKQWLLDWVNTVWFSGLFEYCDENCDCIASVMNELEEIDEDGKELTHEKINKYIHALENNIEI
;
A
#
# COMPACT_ATOMS: atom_id res chain seq x y z
N MET A 1 8.39 3.33 18.66
CA MET A 1 9.05 4.25 17.70
C MET A 1 9.01 3.68 16.28
N LEU A 2 9.67 2.55 15.97
CA LEU A 2 9.62 1.94 14.63
C LEU A 2 8.17 1.63 14.16
N LEU A 3 7.39 0.96 15.01
CA LEU A 3 5.99 0.62 14.73
C LEU A 3 5.16 1.84 14.31
N GLN A 4 5.25 2.93 15.09
CA GLN A 4 4.51 4.17 14.83
C GLN A 4 4.91 4.84 13.51
N ILE A 5 6.20 4.78 13.14
CA ILE A 5 6.67 5.34 11.86
C ILE A 5 6.09 4.52 10.69
N LEU A 6 6.07 3.19 10.80
CA LEU A 6 5.50 2.31 9.79
C LEU A 6 3.98 2.47 9.67
N GLU A 7 3.28 2.66 10.78
CA GLU A 7 1.84 2.98 10.80
C GLU A 7 1.56 4.34 10.14
N GLN A 8 2.37 5.37 10.43
CA GLN A 8 2.25 6.67 9.76
C GLN A 8 2.45 6.57 8.25
N PHE A 9 3.37 5.73 7.78
CA PHE A 9 3.55 5.49 6.36
C PHE A 9 2.36 4.74 5.75
N ARG A 10 1.89 3.66 6.40
CA ARG A 10 0.70 2.91 6.00
C ARG A 10 -0.51 3.82 5.85
N ASP A 11 -0.70 4.73 6.79
CA ASP A 11 -1.85 5.63 6.88
C ASP A 11 -1.67 6.92 6.07
N LEU A 12 -0.65 6.97 5.18
CA LEU A 12 -0.32 8.09 4.29
C LEU A 12 -0.02 9.42 4.99
N VAL A 13 0.33 9.38 6.27
CA VAL A 13 0.74 10.56 7.04
C VAL A 13 2.13 11.03 6.62
N ILE A 14 3.00 10.10 6.22
CA ILE A 14 4.35 10.38 5.72
C ILE A 14 4.59 9.68 4.39
N ASP A 15 5.44 10.28 3.55
CA ASP A 15 5.88 9.67 2.30
C ASP A 15 7.09 8.75 2.50
N LYS A 16 7.51 8.06 1.43
CA LYS A 16 8.67 7.16 1.45
C LYS A 16 9.98 7.90 1.78
N ASN A 17 10.14 9.14 1.34
CA ASN A 17 11.34 9.92 1.62
C ASN A 17 11.47 10.19 3.12
N THR A 18 10.38 10.62 3.75
CA THR A 18 10.29 10.84 5.19
C THR A 18 10.47 9.54 5.95
N LEU A 19 9.86 8.43 5.50
CA LEU A 19 10.07 7.10 6.07
C LEU A 19 11.57 6.75 6.11
N ILE A 20 12.28 6.87 5.00
CA ILE A 20 13.71 6.53 4.92
C ILE A 20 14.56 7.43 5.83
N GLN A 21 14.21 8.71 5.97
CA GLN A 21 14.93 9.63 6.87
C GLN A 21 14.72 9.32 8.36
N LEU A 22 13.53 8.81 8.72
CA LEU A 22 13.18 8.50 10.10
C LEU A 22 13.69 7.12 10.55
N LEU A 23 14.06 6.25 9.62
CA LEU A 23 14.54 4.91 9.91
C LEU A 23 16.06 4.87 10.13
N PRO A 24 16.54 4.17 11.16
CA PRO A 24 17.97 4.10 11.48
C PRO A 24 18.77 3.24 10.51
N LEU A 25 18.10 2.45 9.67
CA LEU A 25 18.68 1.48 8.74
C LEU A 25 17.84 1.45 7.46
N GLU A 26 18.44 0.97 6.36
CA GLU A 26 17.70 0.68 5.13
C GLU A 26 16.54 -0.31 5.41
N LEU A 27 15.40 -0.09 4.76
CA LEU A 27 14.17 -0.89 4.94
C LEU A 27 14.44 -2.41 4.94
N LYS A 28 15.21 -2.90 3.98
CA LYS A 28 15.54 -4.34 3.82
C LYS A 28 16.40 -4.92 4.95
N LYS A 29 17.04 -4.08 5.76
CA LYS A 29 17.89 -4.49 6.89
C LYS A 29 17.12 -4.52 8.21
N ILE A 30 15.92 -3.93 8.25
CA ILE A 30 15.07 -3.92 9.43
C ILE A 30 14.40 -5.28 9.55
N LYS A 31 14.51 -5.88 10.74
CA LYS A 31 13.76 -7.09 11.11
C LYS A 31 12.72 -6.70 12.15
N THR A 32 11.51 -7.19 11.99
CA THR A 32 10.44 -7.04 12.98
C THR A 32 9.81 -8.41 13.21
N ASP A 33 9.60 -8.75 14.48
CA ASP A 33 8.85 -9.95 14.86
C ASP A 33 7.33 -9.72 14.75
N LYS A 34 6.92 -8.46 14.56
CA LYS A 34 5.53 -8.05 14.41
C LYS A 34 5.41 -7.07 13.24
N PRO A 35 5.10 -7.54 12.03
CA PRO A 35 4.81 -6.68 10.89
C PRO A 35 3.62 -5.76 11.17
N VAL A 36 3.52 -4.68 10.41
CA VAL A 36 2.37 -3.76 10.48
C VAL A 36 1.26 -4.28 9.60
N GLU A 37 0.10 -4.49 10.20
CA GLU A 37 -1.08 -4.95 9.49
C GLU A 37 -1.61 -3.92 8.49
N VAL A 38 -1.90 -4.40 7.29
CA VAL A 38 -2.56 -3.72 6.19
C VAL A 38 -3.91 -4.41 5.93
N CYS A 39 -5.02 -3.72 6.21
CA CYS A 39 -6.38 -4.18 5.94
C CYS A 39 -7.00 -3.37 4.78
N ASN A 40 -8.19 -3.75 4.30
CA ASN A 40 -8.90 -3.09 3.20
C ASN A 40 -8.97 -1.57 3.35
N ARG A 41 -9.26 -1.07 4.56
CA ARG A 41 -9.34 0.38 4.84
C ARG A 41 -8.08 1.16 4.44
N HIS A 42 -6.90 0.55 4.54
CA HIS A 42 -5.64 1.23 4.20
C HIS A 42 -5.44 1.27 2.68
N VAL A 43 -5.79 0.20 1.96
CA VAL A 43 -5.75 0.18 0.50
C VAL A 43 -6.85 1.08 -0.10
N LEU A 44 -8.03 1.11 0.50
CA LEU A 44 -9.10 2.05 0.16
C LEU A 44 -8.64 3.50 0.33
N LEU A 45 -8.01 3.82 1.47
CA LEU A 45 -7.44 5.14 1.70
C LEU A 45 -6.42 5.53 0.61
N LEU A 46 -5.55 4.60 0.20
CA LEU A 46 -4.59 4.80 -0.88
C LEU A 46 -5.27 5.13 -2.21
N LEU A 47 -6.21 4.30 -2.63
CA LEU A 47 -6.93 4.44 -3.90
C LEU A 47 -7.75 5.73 -3.94
N GLU A 48 -8.51 6.02 -2.88
CA GLU A 48 -9.28 7.24 -2.77
C GLU A 48 -8.40 8.50 -2.74
N SER A 49 -7.29 8.46 -2.02
CA SER A 49 -6.35 9.59 -1.95
C SER A 49 -5.74 9.88 -3.32
N TYR A 50 -5.41 8.84 -4.08
CA TYR A 50 -4.94 8.98 -5.45
C TYR A 50 -6.04 9.53 -6.37
N GLN A 51 -7.25 8.98 -6.30
CA GLN A 51 -8.39 9.41 -7.10
C GLN A 51 -8.76 10.89 -6.85
N LYS A 52 -8.66 11.34 -5.61
CA LYS A 52 -8.90 12.75 -5.20
C LYS A 52 -7.71 13.68 -5.53
N GLY A 53 -6.60 13.16 -6.04
CA GLY A 53 -5.38 13.93 -6.33
C GLY A 53 -4.61 14.39 -5.10
N VAL A 54 -4.87 13.80 -3.92
CA VAL A 54 -4.16 14.10 -2.66
C VAL A 54 -2.74 13.56 -2.70
N ILE A 55 -2.55 12.38 -3.32
CA ILE A 55 -1.23 11.76 -3.54
C ILE A 55 -0.96 11.60 -5.04
N SER A 56 0.32 11.57 -5.41
CA SER A 56 0.75 11.35 -6.78
C SER A 56 0.82 9.85 -7.13
N LYS A 57 0.91 9.53 -8.43
CA LYS A 57 1.16 8.14 -8.89
C LYS A 57 2.45 7.58 -8.29
N GLN A 58 3.50 8.41 -8.21
CA GLN A 58 4.78 8.02 -7.62
C GLN A 58 4.62 7.63 -6.14
N TRP A 59 3.87 8.42 -5.37
CA TRP A 59 3.61 8.10 -3.96
C TRP A 59 2.84 6.78 -3.83
N LEU A 60 1.83 6.56 -4.67
CA LEU A 60 1.09 5.29 -4.69
C LEU A 60 2.01 4.10 -4.96
N LEU A 61 2.83 4.17 -6.01
CA LEU A 61 3.79 3.12 -6.35
C LEU A 61 4.80 2.88 -5.22
N ASP A 62 5.30 3.96 -4.62
CA ASP A 62 6.22 3.89 -3.49
C ASP A 62 5.60 3.21 -2.27
N TRP A 63 4.32 3.44 -2.02
CA TRP A 63 3.56 2.76 -0.97
C TRP A 63 3.41 1.26 -1.28
N VAL A 64 2.91 0.93 -2.47
CA VAL A 64 2.68 -0.46 -2.91
C VAL A 64 3.97 -1.27 -2.83
N ASN A 65 5.05 -0.77 -3.43
CA ASN A 65 6.35 -1.44 -3.43
C ASN A 65 6.93 -1.60 -2.02
N THR A 66 6.74 -0.62 -1.14
CA THR A 66 7.26 -0.71 0.22
C THR A 66 6.48 -1.73 1.04
N VAL A 67 5.15 -1.75 0.94
CA VAL A 67 4.31 -2.75 1.61
C VAL A 67 4.63 -4.15 1.10
N TRP A 68 4.76 -4.32 -0.21
CA TRP A 68 4.98 -5.62 -0.84
C TRP A 68 6.38 -6.22 -0.57
N PHE A 69 7.45 -5.42 -0.71
CA PHE A 69 8.83 -5.96 -0.73
C PHE A 69 9.61 -5.80 0.58
N SER A 70 9.13 -5.02 1.55
CA SER A 70 9.93 -4.73 2.75
C SER A 70 9.94 -5.85 3.79
N GLY A 71 8.90 -6.70 3.82
CA GLY A 71 8.69 -7.66 4.90
C GLY A 71 8.36 -7.00 6.25
N LEU A 72 8.06 -5.69 6.25
CA LEU A 72 7.68 -4.93 7.44
C LEU A 72 6.16 -4.83 7.63
N PHE A 73 5.40 -5.33 6.65
CA PHE A 73 3.95 -5.28 6.62
C PHE A 73 3.39 -6.68 6.34
N GLU A 74 2.18 -6.93 6.82
CA GLU A 74 1.42 -8.15 6.56
C GLU A 74 -0.06 -7.80 6.30
N TYR A 75 -0.76 -8.64 5.54
CA TYR A 75 -2.18 -8.42 5.26
C TYR A 75 -3.03 -9.00 6.38
N CYS A 76 -4.11 -8.30 6.75
CA CYS A 76 -5.06 -8.77 7.76
C CYS A 76 -5.75 -10.07 7.29
N ASP A 77 -5.74 -11.12 8.12
CA ASP A 77 -6.22 -12.47 7.77
C ASP A 77 -7.60 -12.49 7.11
N GLU A 78 -8.55 -11.70 7.60
CA GLU A 78 -9.95 -11.69 7.12
C GLU A 78 -10.11 -11.25 5.66
N ASN A 79 -9.13 -10.51 5.11
CA ASN A 79 -9.20 -9.95 3.77
C ASN A 79 -7.91 -10.17 2.96
N CYS A 80 -7.07 -11.11 3.39
CA CYS A 80 -5.73 -11.30 2.84
C CYS A 80 -5.75 -11.51 1.31
N ASP A 81 -6.63 -12.38 0.82
CA ASP A 81 -6.72 -12.73 -0.61
C ASP A 81 -7.20 -11.55 -1.47
N CYS A 82 -8.22 -10.83 -0.99
CA CYS A 82 -8.73 -9.63 -1.66
C CYS A 82 -7.63 -8.54 -1.75
N ILE A 83 -6.95 -8.25 -0.64
CA ILE A 83 -5.86 -7.28 -0.60
C ILE A 83 -4.73 -7.70 -1.53
N ALA A 84 -4.32 -8.97 -1.49
CA ALA A 84 -3.26 -9.50 -2.32
C ALA A 84 -3.58 -9.36 -3.82
N SER A 85 -4.81 -9.66 -4.24
CA SER A 85 -5.23 -9.51 -5.64
C SER A 85 -5.17 -8.06 -6.12
N VAL A 86 -5.63 -7.09 -5.31
CA VAL A 86 -5.54 -5.65 -5.60
C VAL A 86 -4.09 -5.18 -5.63
N MET A 87 -3.29 -5.60 -4.66
CA MET A 87 -1.90 -5.19 -4.55
C MET A 87 -1.05 -5.75 -5.71
N ASN A 88 -1.35 -6.95 -6.21
CA ASN A 88 -0.71 -7.51 -7.40
C ASN A 88 -0.97 -6.64 -8.64
N GLU A 89 -2.23 -6.25 -8.84
CA GLU A 89 -2.60 -5.35 -9.94
C GLU A 89 -1.94 -3.97 -9.82
N LEU A 90 -1.85 -3.44 -8.59
CA LEU A 90 -1.25 -2.12 -8.32
C LEU A 90 0.26 -2.09 -8.47
N GLU A 91 0.95 -3.22 -8.25
CA GLU A 91 2.41 -3.32 -8.40
C GLU A 91 2.83 -3.16 -9.86
N GLU A 92 1.98 -3.60 -10.79
CA GLU A 92 2.29 -3.65 -12.21
C GLU A 92 1.88 -2.36 -12.99
N ILE A 93 1.35 -1.32 -12.33
CA ILE A 93 0.73 -0.16 -13.02
C ILE A 93 1.73 0.82 -13.69
N ASP A 94 3.02 0.64 -13.48
CA ASP A 94 4.09 1.37 -14.14
C ASP A 94 4.67 0.61 -15.34
N GLU A 95 4.23 -0.63 -15.59
CA GLU A 95 4.54 -1.37 -16.79
C GLU A 95 3.79 -0.84 -18.03
N ASP A 96 4.37 -1.05 -19.21
CA ASP A 96 3.82 -0.56 -20.47
C ASP A 96 2.41 -1.13 -20.73
N GLY A 97 1.46 -0.25 -21.04
CA GLY A 97 0.05 -0.60 -21.25
C GLY A 97 -0.76 -0.88 -19.97
N LYS A 98 -0.17 -0.81 -18.78
CA LYS A 98 -0.87 -1.05 -17.50
C LYS A 98 -1.23 0.24 -16.77
N GLU A 99 -1.97 1.13 -17.42
CA GLU A 99 -2.41 2.36 -16.75
C GLU A 99 -3.45 2.10 -15.65
N LEU A 100 -3.36 2.87 -14.56
CA LEU A 100 -4.34 2.92 -13.48
C LEU A 100 -5.46 3.91 -13.85
N THR A 101 -6.45 3.44 -14.59
CA THR A 101 -7.60 4.24 -15.02
C THR A 101 -8.62 4.42 -13.90
N HIS A 102 -9.51 5.42 -14.04
CA HIS A 102 -10.63 5.61 -13.12
C HIS A 102 -11.52 4.37 -12.99
N GLU A 103 -11.73 3.64 -14.10
CA GLU A 103 -12.51 2.41 -14.10
C GLU A 103 -11.85 1.31 -13.26
N LYS A 104 -10.53 1.13 -13.40
CA LYS A 104 -9.78 0.16 -12.58
C LYS A 104 -9.81 0.53 -11.10
N ILE A 105 -9.60 1.81 -10.76
CA ILE A 105 -9.69 2.28 -9.38
C ILE A 105 -11.06 1.93 -8.78
N ASN A 106 -12.14 2.22 -9.50
CA ASN A 106 -13.49 1.90 -9.04
C ASN A 106 -13.71 0.37 -8.91
N LYS A 107 -13.16 -0.44 -9.82
CA LYS A 107 -13.18 -1.91 -9.72
C LYS A 107 -12.49 -2.37 -8.43
N TYR A 108 -11.29 -1.83 -8.13
CA TYR A 108 -10.50 -2.21 -6.97
C TYR A 108 -11.15 -1.76 -5.65
N ILE A 109 -11.70 -0.53 -5.60
CA ILE A 109 -12.48 -0.05 -4.45
C ILE A 109 -13.68 -0.97 -4.20
N HIS A 110 -14.46 -1.28 -5.25
CA HIS A 110 -15.62 -2.16 -5.13
C HIS A 110 -15.23 -3.55 -4.59
N ALA A 111 -14.13 -4.11 -5.09
CA ALA A 111 -13.60 -5.39 -4.64
C ALA A 111 -13.24 -5.37 -3.14
N LEU A 112 -12.52 -4.33 -2.69
CA LEU A 112 -12.13 -4.14 -1.28
C LEU A 112 -13.32 -3.90 -0.34
N GLU A 113 -14.35 -3.16 -0.78
CA GLU A 113 -15.56 -2.91 0.01
C GLU A 113 -16.40 -4.18 0.21
N ASN A 114 -16.34 -5.13 -0.73
CA ASN A 114 -17.13 -6.35 -0.70
C ASN A 114 -16.30 -7.61 -0.35
N ASN A 115 -15.00 -7.45 -0.10
CA ASN A 115 -14.04 -8.54 0.14
C ASN A 115 -14.06 -9.61 -0.98
N ILE A 116 -13.90 -9.16 -2.22
CA ILE A 116 -13.92 -10.00 -3.43
C ILE A 116 -12.54 -9.91 -4.12
N GLU A 117 -12.00 -11.04 -4.59
CA GLU A 117 -10.80 -11.09 -5.43
C GLU A 117 -11.08 -10.60 -6.86
N ILE A 118 -10.07 -10.05 -7.56
CA ILE A 118 -10.23 -9.40 -8.87
C ILE A 118 -9.56 -10.09 -10.06
#